data_AF-A0A956BBB3-F1
#
_entry.id   AF-A0A956BBB3-F1
#
_cell.length_a   1.000
_cell.length_b   1.000
_cell.length_c   1.000
_cell.angle_alpha   90.00
_cell.angle_beta   90.00
_cell.angle_gamma   90.00
#
_symmetry.space_group_name_H-M   'P 1'
#
loop_
_entity.id
_entity.type
_entity.pdbx_description
1 polymer ?
#
loop_
_entity_poly.entity_id
_entity_poly.type
_entity_poly.pdbx_seq_one_letter_code
_entity_poly.pdbx_strand_id
1 'polypeptide(L)'
;MPQFTQFPHLPPGEYRAGVDAFLGALRAMPPDGEPFRDLRTRLKKVGMWSRERLPALLRFLRLAHSDPIRPSPLVTRLIEAPGLDAAKAVLAERLWAVNPLLFKVVIDRLAERVHSENEVLKFVDSFAYPGARITGPEVRAWVHLAQGLELLKPVGIRLSLTKAAAPFVEKAKLFDVDEFLDEDEDEAAPDAPPPSAAATATPPSVAPEAAPPPP
;
A
#
# COMPACT_ATOMS: atom_id res chain seq x y z
N MET A 1 11.83 -3.16 3.25
CA MET A 1 10.39 -3.29 3.62
C MET A 1 9.50 -3.54 2.40
N PRO A 2 8.56 -4.50 2.43
CA PRO A 2 7.72 -4.78 1.27
C PRO A 2 6.84 -3.60 0.86
N GLN A 3 7.03 -3.12 -0.37
CA GLN A 3 6.28 -2.01 -0.94
C GLN A 3 4.78 -2.30 -0.97
N PHE A 4 3.97 -1.35 -0.52
CA PHE A 4 2.53 -1.51 -0.46
C PHE A 4 1.89 -1.24 -1.83
N THR A 5 1.25 -2.23 -2.42
CA THR A 5 0.73 -2.18 -3.80
C THR A 5 -0.80 -2.18 -3.91
N GLN A 6 -1.54 -2.18 -2.78
CA GLN A 6 -3.00 -2.31 -2.76
C GLN A 6 -3.66 -1.18 -1.98
N PHE A 7 -4.23 -0.18 -2.64
CA PHE A 7 -4.72 1.03 -2.00
C PHE A 7 -6.22 1.02 -1.71
N PRO A 8 -6.68 1.76 -0.68
CA PRO A 8 -8.10 1.98 -0.45
C PRO A 8 -8.78 2.54 -1.71
N HIS A 9 -9.88 1.91 -2.12
CA HIS A 9 -10.64 2.34 -3.28
C HIS A 9 -11.71 3.34 -2.86
N LEU A 10 -11.61 4.56 -3.37
CA LEU A 10 -12.68 5.54 -3.25
C LEU A 10 -13.77 5.23 -4.30
N PRO A 11 -15.05 5.44 -3.96
CA PRO A 11 -16.11 5.41 -4.97
C PRO A 11 -15.81 6.47 -6.06
N PRO A 12 -16.09 6.17 -7.34
CA PRO A 12 -15.91 7.14 -8.42
C PRO A 12 -16.77 8.38 -8.18
N GLY A 13 -16.23 9.56 -8.52
CA GLY A 13 -16.94 10.84 -8.36
C GLY A 13 -16.13 11.85 -7.54
N GLU A 14 -16.78 12.50 -6.56
CA GLU A 14 -16.16 13.52 -5.71
C GLU A 14 -15.19 12.91 -4.69
N TYR A 15 -13.95 12.62 -5.11
CA TYR A 15 -12.92 11.97 -4.28
C TYR A 15 -12.66 12.69 -2.96
N ARG A 16 -12.75 14.03 -2.94
CA ARG A 16 -12.64 14.83 -1.71
C ARG A 16 -13.74 14.46 -0.71
N ALA A 17 -15.00 14.48 -1.13
CA ALA A 17 -16.13 14.11 -0.27
C ALA A 17 -16.03 12.66 0.20
N GLY A 18 -15.53 11.75 -0.65
CA GLY A 18 -15.25 10.36 -0.28
C GLY A 18 -14.21 10.23 0.84
N VAL A 19 -13.08 10.95 0.74
CA VAL A 19 -12.04 10.99 1.79
C VAL A 19 -12.57 11.65 3.06
N ASP A 20 -13.31 12.76 2.96
CA ASP A 20 -13.90 13.45 4.11
C ASP A 20 -14.89 12.52 4.86
N ALA A 21 -15.74 11.80 4.14
CA ALA A 21 -16.66 10.82 4.72
C ALA A 21 -15.92 9.64 5.35
N PHE A 22 -14.87 9.14 4.69
CA PHE A 22 -14.02 8.08 5.22
C PHE A 22 -13.33 8.49 6.53
N LEU A 23 -12.73 9.69 6.55
CA LEU A 23 -12.14 10.27 7.75
C LEU A 23 -13.17 10.43 8.87
N GLY A 24 -14.37 10.93 8.56
CA GLY A 24 -15.47 11.00 9.53
C GLY A 24 -15.84 9.63 10.12
N ALA A 25 -15.88 8.59 9.29
CA ALA A 25 -16.17 7.22 9.75
C ALA A 25 -15.08 6.64 10.66
N LEU A 26 -13.81 6.95 10.40
CA LEU A 26 -12.67 6.55 11.25
C LEU A 26 -12.63 7.33 12.57
N ARG A 27 -12.92 8.64 12.52
CA ARG A 27 -12.92 9.51 13.71
C ARG A 27 -14.03 9.15 14.70
N ALA A 28 -15.08 8.48 14.24
CA ALA A 28 -16.16 7.96 15.09
C ALA A 28 -15.81 6.65 15.81
N MET A 29 -14.60 6.11 15.63
CA MET A 29 -14.15 4.89 16.32
C MET A 29 -13.85 5.19 17.80
N PRO A 30 -14.39 4.42 18.76
CA PRO A 30 -14.08 4.58 20.18
C PRO A 30 -12.61 4.25 20.49
N PRO A 31 -11.97 4.93 21.46
CA PRO A 31 -10.58 4.67 21.85
C PRO A 31 -10.38 3.25 22.41
N ASP A 32 -11.37 2.73 23.14
CA ASP A 32 -11.34 1.37 23.71
C ASP A 32 -11.59 0.26 22.66
N GLY A 33 -11.89 0.66 21.42
CA GLY A 33 -12.29 -0.21 20.33
C GLY A 33 -13.80 -0.46 20.27
N GLU A 34 -14.20 -1.24 19.29
CA GLU A 34 -15.60 -1.55 19.00
C GLU A 34 -15.73 -2.93 18.34
N PRO A 35 -16.94 -3.51 18.28
CA PRO A 35 -17.18 -4.70 17.47
C PRO A 35 -16.85 -4.45 15.99
N PHE A 36 -16.19 -5.40 15.33
CA PHE A 36 -15.83 -5.27 13.91
C PHE A 36 -17.05 -5.02 12.99
N ARG A 37 -18.23 -5.52 13.40
CA ARG A 37 -19.51 -5.30 12.71
C ARG A 37 -19.86 -3.80 12.62
N ASP A 38 -19.52 -3.00 13.61
CA ASP A 38 -19.90 -1.60 13.69
C ASP A 38 -19.00 -0.75 12.79
N LEU A 39 -17.69 -1.00 12.81
CA LEU A 39 -16.76 -0.45 11.83
C LEU A 39 -17.20 -0.79 10.40
N ARG A 40 -17.50 -2.07 10.13
CA ARG A 40 -18.00 -2.52 8.82
C ARG A 40 -19.24 -1.73 8.39
N THR A 41 -20.19 -1.51 9.30
CA THR A 41 -21.43 -0.79 9.01
C THR A 41 -21.15 0.67 8.65
N ARG A 42 -20.22 1.33 9.36
CA ARG A 42 -19.80 2.69 9.01
C ARG A 42 -19.07 2.75 7.67
N LEU A 43 -18.14 1.84 7.41
CA LEU A 43 -17.44 1.78 6.12
C LEU A 43 -18.39 1.54 4.94
N LYS A 44 -19.42 0.70 5.12
CA LYS A 44 -20.48 0.51 4.12
C LYS A 44 -21.26 1.79 3.85
N LYS A 45 -21.62 2.54 4.90
CA LYS A 45 -22.37 3.80 4.78
C LYS A 45 -21.65 4.84 3.93
N VAL A 46 -20.32 4.86 3.97
CA VAL A 46 -19.48 5.79 3.19
C VAL A 46 -18.93 5.18 1.90
N GLY A 47 -19.39 3.99 1.49
CA GLY A 47 -18.96 3.34 0.25
C GLY A 47 -17.53 2.82 0.24
N MET A 48 -16.86 2.74 1.40
CA MET A 48 -15.46 2.31 1.53
C MET A 48 -15.31 0.81 1.84
N TRP A 49 -16.41 0.11 2.04
CA TRP A 49 -16.39 -1.32 2.35
C TRP A 49 -16.36 -2.17 1.07
N SER A 50 -15.33 -3.02 0.96
CA SER A 50 -15.29 -4.15 0.02
C SER A 50 -14.71 -5.36 0.72
N ARG A 51 -15.34 -6.53 0.56
CA ARG A 51 -14.86 -7.79 1.16
C ARG A 51 -13.47 -8.16 0.64
N GLU A 52 -13.25 -7.97 -0.66
CA GLU A 52 -11.99 -8.31 -1.34
C GLU A 52 -10.87 -7.35 -0.97
N ARG A 53 -11.19 -6.07 -0.74
CA ARG A 53 -10.19 -5.02 -0.44
C ARG A 53 -10.00 -4.74 1.04
N LEU A 54 -10.81 -5.36 1.90
CA LEU A 54 -10.73 -5.17 3.34
C LEU A 54 -9.32 -5.45 3.90
N PRO A 55 -8.62 -6.54 3.56
CA PRO A 55 -7.28 -6.79 4.09
C PRO A 55 -6.30 -5.66 3.74
N ALA A 56 -6.39 -5.12 2.53
CA ALA A 56 -5.59 -3.98 2.09
C ALA A 56 -5.93 -2.72 2.89
N LEU A 57 -7.22 -2.42 3.08
CA LEU A 57 -7.68 -1.28 3.88
C LEU A 57 -7.20 -1.36 5.33
N LEU A 58 -7.34 -2.52 5.99
CA LEU A 58 -6.89 -2.72 7.37
C LEU A 58 -5.37 -2.55 7.48
N ARG A 59 -4.60 -3.13 6.56
CA ARG A 59 -3.13 -2.97 6.51
C ARG A 59 -2.71 -1.53 6.23
N PHE A 60 -3.41 -0.84 5.33
CA PHE A 60 -3.21 0.60 5.08
C PHE A 60 -3.41 1.40 6.36
N LEU A 61 -4.48 1.12 7.12
CA LEU A 61 -4.80 1.76 8.39
C LEU A 61 -3.99 1.23 9.59
N ARG A 62 -3.15 0.20 9.40
CA ARG A 62 -2.44 -0.53 10.47
C ARG A 62 -3.38 -1.10 11.54
N LEU A 63 -4.60 -1.44 11.16
CA LEU A 63 -5.59 -2.08 12.04
C LEU A 63 -5.39 -3.60 12.02
N ALA A 64 -5.41 -4.20 13.21
CA ALA A 64 -5.47 -5.66 13.33
C ALA A 64 -6.89 -6.14 13.01
N HIS A 65 -7.01 -7.29 12.35
CA HIS A 65 -8.30 -7.94 12.19
C HIS A 65 -8.67 -8.69 13.48
N SER A 66 -9.18 -7.96 14.47
CA SER A 66 -9.58 -8.47 15.79
C SER A 66 -11.02 -8.09 16.13
N ASP A 67 -11.57 -8.72 17.17
CA ASP A 67 -12.87 -8.36 17.75
C ASP A 67 -12.72 -8.32 19.29
N PRO A 68 -12.76 -7.13 19.93
CA PRO A 68 -13.00 -5.81 19.34
C PRO A 68 -11.84 -5.33 18.45
N ILE A 69 -12.17 -4.52 17.43
CA ILE A 69 -11.18 -3.79 16.63
C ILE A 69 -10.80 -2.50 17.38
N ARG A 70 -9.51 -2.31 17.61
CA ARG A 70 -8.98 -1.13 18.33
C ARG A 70 -8.31 -0.16 17.37
N PRO A 71 -8.38 1.16 17.61
CA PRO A 71 -7.64 2.15 16.85
C PRO A 71 -6.13 1.81 16.83
N SER A 72 -5.53 1.87 15.65
CA SER A 72 -4.07 1.82 15.52
C SER A 72 -3.46 3.19 15.87
N PRO A 73 -2.14 3.30 16.09
CA PRO A 73 -1.49 4.60 16.29
C PRO A 73 -1.77 5.61 15.16
N LEU A 74 -1.94 5.12 13.93
CA LEU A 74 -2.35 5.95 12.79
C LEU A 74 -3.79 6.45 12.96
N VAL A 75 -4.72 5.56 13.29
CA VAL A 75 -6.14 5.93 13.48
C VAL A 75 -6.31 6.86 14.69
N THR A 76 -5.58 6.64 15.78
CA THR A 76 -5.55 7.56 16.93
C THR A 76 -5.11 8.96 16.50
N ARG A 77 -4.03 9.09 15.73
CA ARG A 77 -3.61 10.40 15.17
C ARG A 77 -4.67 11.02 14.26
N LEU A 78 -5.42 10.21 13.51
CA LEU A 78 -6.53 10.71 12.69
C LEU A 78 -7.72 11.18 13.52
N ILE A 79 -8.02 10.52 14.64
CA ILE A 79 -9.04 10.91 15.62
C ILE A 79 -8.65 12.24 16.29
N GLU A 80 -7.40 12.35 16.73
CA GLU A 80 -6.87 13.50 17.49
C GLU A 80 -6.60 14.74 16.63
N ALA A 81 -6.51 14.59 15.30
CA ALA A 81 -6.27 15.73 14.41
C ALA A 81 -7.33 16.84 14.62
N PRO A 82 -6.95 18.13 14.64
CA PRO A 82 -7.86 19.24 14.97
C PRO A 82 -8.95 19.51 13.92
N GLY A 83 -8.88 18.87 12.75
CA GLY A 83 -9.85 19.00 11.67
C GLY A 83 -9.56 18.04 10.53
N LEU A 84 -10.42 18.05 9.50
CA LEU A 84 -10.28 17.17 8.34
C LEU A 84 -9.01 17.45 7.54
N ASP A 85 -8.59 18.70 7.40
CA ASP A 85 -7.37 19.03 6.65
C ASP A 85 -6.11 18.49 7.33
N ALA A 86 -6.04 18.57 8.68
CA ALA A 86 -4.96 17.96 9.44
C ALA A 86 -5.00 16.42 9.36
N ALA A 87 -6.20 15.83 9.39
CA ALA A 87 -6.35 14.39 9.20
C ALA A 87 -5.95 13.93 7.79
N LYS A 88 -6.25 14.71 6.75
CA LYS A 88 -5.76 14.48 5.37
C LYS A 88 -4.24 14.53 5.32
N ALA A 89 -3.60 15.49 5.97
CA ALA A 89 -2.14 15.55 6.04
C ALA A 89 -1.53 14.29 6.68
N VAL A 90 -2.13 13.80 7.77
CA VAL A 90 -1.72 12.52 8.40
C VAL A 90 -1.88 11.34 7.43
N LEU A 91 -2.98 11.30 6.68
CA LEU A 91 -3.24 10.25 5.70
C LEU A 91 -2.33 10.35 4.46
N ALA A 92 -1.94 11.56 4.06
CA ALA A 92 -0.96 11.81 3.00
C ALA A 92 0.44 11.35 3.40
N GLU A 93 0.86 11.62 4.64
CA GLU A 93 2.10 11.05 5.19
C GLU A 93 2.05 9.53 5.23
N ARG A 94 0.89 8.94 5.54
CA ARG A 94 0.72 7.49 5.45
C ARG A 94 0.87 7.01 4.01
N LEU A 95 0.27 7.71 3.04
CA LEU A 95 0.34 7.36 1.63
C LEU A 95 1.78 7.37 1.10
N TRP A 96 2.59 8.36 1.53
CA TRP A 96 4.03 8.37 1.31
C TRP A 96 4.70 7.16 1.96
N ALA A 97 4.47 6.94 3.26
CA ALA A 97 5.20 5.93 4.03
C ALA A 97 4.93 4.49 3.58
N VAL A 98 3.79 4.19 2.97
CA VAL A 98 3.49 2.82 2.51
C VAL A 98 4.12 2.49 1.15
N ASN A 99 4.36 3.50 0.31
CA ASN A 99 4.98 3.31 -0.99
C ASN A 99 5.68 4.62 -1.43
N PRO A 100 6.86 4.92 -0.85
CA PRO A 100 7.55 6.16 -1.11
C PRO A 100 8.01 6.25 -2.57
N LEU A 101 8.34 5.12 -3.18
CA LEU A 101 8.81 5.05 -4.55
C LEU A 101 7.73 5.41 -5.57
N LEU A 102 6.52 4.83 -5.46
CA LEU A 102 5.38 5.26 -6.28
C LEU A 102 5.09 6.74 -6.08
N PHE A 103 5.10 7.20 -4.81
CA PHE A 103 4.79 8.58 -4.48
C PHE A 103 5.80 9.54 -5.13
N LYS A 104 7.10 9.32 -4.92
CA LYS A 104 8.19 10.11 -5.51
C LYS A 104 8.06 10.16 -7.03
N VAL A 105 7.93 9.00 -7.67
CA VAL A 105 7.81 8.90 -9.13
C VAL A 105 6.67 9.73 -9.68
N VAL A 106 5.48 9.66 -9.06
CA VAL A 106 4.33 10.43 -9.55
C VAL A 106 4.51 11.92 -9.27
N ILE A 107 5.05 12.30 -8.10
CA ILE A 107 5.29 13.71 -7.75
C ILE A 107 6.34 14.34 -8.66
N ASP A 108 7.49 13.70 -8.89
CA ASP A 108 8.57 14.23 -9.73
C ASP A 108 8.06 14.49 -11.14
N ARG A 109 7.32 13.54 -11.71
CA ARG A 109 6.69 13.71 -13.03
C ARG A 109 5.71 14.87 -13.07
N LEU A 110 4.83 14.98 -12.09
CA LEU A 110 3.83 16.05 -12.03
C LEU A 110 4.44 17.42 -11.68
N ALA A 111 5.62 17.45 -11.07
CA ALA A 111 6.38 18.66 -10.82
C ALA A 111 7.04 19.20 -12.11
N GLU A 112 7.51 18.31 -12.99
CA GLU A 112 8.03 18.69 -14.31
C GLU A 112 6.94 19.22 -15.23
N ARG A 113 5.81 18.51 -15.31
CA ARG A 113 4.67 18.91 -16.16
C ARG A 113 3.36 18.22 -15.75
N VAL A 114 2.25 18.77 -16.22
CA VAL A 114 0.94 18.13 -16.07
C VAL A 114 0.85 16.84 -16.90
N HIS A 115 0.33 15.77 -16.28
CA HIS A 115 0.16 14.45 -16.91
C HIS A 115 -1.27 13.94 -16.75
N SER A 116 -1.82 13.30 -17.77
CA SER A 116 -3.06 12.53 -17.63
C SER A 116 -2.86 11.31 -16.74
N GLU A 117 -3.95 10.85 -16.13
CA GLU A 117 -3.96 9.61 -15.35
C GLU A 117 -3.41 8.43 -16.16
N ASN A 118 -3.79 8.31 -17.44
CA ASN A 118 -3.30 7.27 -18.33
C ASN A 118 -1.77 7.34 -18.58
N GLU A 119 -1.19 8.54 -18.60
CA GLU A 119 0.28 8.70 -18.72
C GLU A 119 0.99 8.25 -17.44
N VAL A 120 0.42 8.53 -16.27
CA VAL A 120 0.94 8.02 -15.00
C VAL A 120 0.89 6.50 -14.98
N LEU A 121 -0.24 5.90 -15.36
CA LEU A 121 -0.41 4.44 -15.45
C LEU A 121 0.62 3.81 -16.39
N LYS A 122 0.77 4.35 -17.60
CA LYS A 122 1.73 3.84 -18.59
C LYS A 122 3.16 3.88 -18.07
N PHE A 123 3.51 4.89 -17.27
CA PHE A 123 4.85 4.95 -16.70
C PHE A 123 5.04 3.92 -15.59
N VAL A 124 4.10 3.82 -14.65
CA VAL A 124 4.19 2.86 -13.53
C VAL A 124 4.18 1.41 -14.02
N ASP A 125 3.51 1.13 -15.15
CA ASP A 125 3.52 -0.18 -15.80
C ASP A 125 4.74 -0.39 -16.73
N SER A 126 5.60 0.62 -16.90
CA SER A 126 6.79 0.51 -17.76
C SER A 126 7.99 -0.07 -17.01
N PHE A 127 8.96 -0.56 -17.77
CA PHE A 127 10.26 -1.03 -17.25
C PHE A 127 11.07 0.07 -16.54
N ALA A 128 10.72 1.35 -16.73
CA ALA A 128 11.39 2.48 -16.11
C ALA A 128 10.92 2.74 -14.67
N TYR A 129 9.87 2.05 -14.20
CA TYR A 129 9.47 2.09 -12.81
C TYR A 129 10.28 1.04 -12.03
N PRO A 130 11.16 1.45 -11.09
CA PRO A 130 12.05 0.53 -10.40
C PRO A 130 11.38 -0.18 -9.21
N GLY A 131 10.10 0.10 -8.93
CA GLY A 131 9.39 -0.43 -7.77
C GLY A 131 8.69 -1.76 -8.02
N ALA A 132 8.09 -2.29 -6.95
CA ALA A 132 7.29 -3.50 -7.01
C ALA A 132 6.12 -3.33 -7.99
N ARG A 133 5.81 -4.35 -8.78
CA ARG A 133 4.76 -4.28 -9.81
C ARG A 133 3.40 -3.89 -9.21
N ILE A 134 2.83 -2.80 -9.71
CA ILE A 134 1.51 -2.29 -9.29
C ILE A 134 0.53 -2.42 -10.45
N THR A 135 -0.65 -2.99 -10.19
CA THR A 135 -1.66 -3.14 -11.24
C THR A 135 -2.32 -1.80 -11.56
N GLY A 136 -2.78 -1.62 -12.81
CA GLY A 136 -3.49 -0.39 -13.23
C GLY A 136 -4.65 0.04 -12.31
N PRO A 137 -5.55 -0.87 -11.85
CA PRO A 137 -6.58 -0.53 -10.86
C PRO A 137 -6.04 0.03 -9.54
N GLU A 138 -4.88 -0.44 -9.08
CA GLU A 138 -4.27 0.01 -7.83
C GLU A 138 -3.55 1.36 -7.99
N VAL A 139 -2.92 1.60 -9.14
CA VAL A 139 -2.40 2.94 -9.48
C VAL A 139 -3.55 3.96 -9.51
N ARG A 140 -4.70 3.60 -10.08
CA ARG A 140 -5.90 4.46 -10.06
C ARG A 140 -6.43 4.69 -8.66
N ALA A 141 -6.52 3.65 -7.84
CA ALA A 141 -6.91 3.81 -6.44
C ALA A 141 -5.97 4.78 -5.70
N TRP A 142 -4.66 4.68 -5.94
CA TRP A 142 -3.67 5.63 -5.41
C TRP A 142 -3.91 7.06 -5.91
N VAL A 143 -4.13 7.27 -7.22
CA VAL A 143 -4.38 8.60 -7.81
C VAL A 143 -5.66 9.20 -7.24
N HIS A 144 -6.75 8.44 -7.17
CA HIS A 144 -8.02 8.91 -6.60
C HIS A 144 -7.85 9.30 -5.12
N LEU A 145 -7.10 8.49 -4.36
CA LEU A 145 -6.80 8.81 -2.96
C LEU A 145 -5.97 10.10 -2.86
N ALA A 146 -4.94 10.28 -3.70
CA ALA A 146 -4.13 11.48 -3.75
C ALA A 146 -4.94 12.73 -4.16
N GLN A 147 -5.94 12.59 -5.05
CA GLN A 147 -6.89 13.65 -5.39
C GLN A 147 -7.82 13.97 -4.21
N GLY A 148 -8.35 12.96 -3.52
CA GLY A 148 -9.21 13.16 -2.35
C GLY A 148 -8.48 13.75 -1.14
N LEU A 149 -7.18 13.49 -1.03
CA LEU A 149 -6.25 14.13 -0.09
C LEU A 149 -5.78 15.52 -0.56
N GLU A 150 -6.30 15.98 -1.69
CA GLU A 150 -6.00 17.27 -2.29
C GLU A 150 -4.52 17.47 -2.62
N LEU A 151 -3.74 16.39 -2.80
CA LEU A 151 -2.36 16.46 -3.30
C LEU A 151 -2.34 16.74 -4.81
N LEU A 152 -3.31 16.16 -5.51
CA LEU A 152 -3.49 16.28 -6.95
C LEU A 152 -4.81 16.96 -7.26
N LYS A 153 -4.85 17.73 -8.35
CA LYS A 153 -6.09 18.27 -8.91
C LYS A 153 -6.20 18.00 -10.41
N PRO A 154 -7.42 17.75 -10.94
CA PRO A 154 -7.62 17.69 -12.38
C PRO A 154 -7.48 19.09 -13.00
N VAL A 155 -6.84 19.16 -14.16
CA VAL A 155 -6.72 20.32 -15.05
C VAL A 155 -7.06 19.84 -16.46
N GLY A 156 -8.35 19.91 -16.81
CA GLY A 156 -8.88 19.23 -18.00
C GLY A 156 -8.78 17.72 -17.85
N ILE A 157 -8.14 17.04 -18.81
CA ILE A 157 -7.86 15.60 -18.78
C ILE A 157 -6.54 15.25 -18.06
N ARG A 158 -5.83 16.26 -17.53
CA ARG A 158 -4.53 16.11 -16.88
C ARG A 158 -4.63 16.29 -15.37
N LEU A 159 -3.57 15.92 -14.68
CA LEU A 159 -3.35 16.07 -13.26
C LEU A 159 -2.24 17.10 -13.04
N SER A 160 -2.37 17.85 -11.96
CA SER A 160 -1.37 18.83 -11.51
C SER A 160 -1.25 18.75 -10.00
N LEU A 161 -0.08 19.09 -9.47
CA LEU A 161 0.14 19.23 -8.04
C LEU A 161 -0.63 20.43 -7.49
N THR A 162 -1.12 20.29 -6.26
CA THR A 162 -1.69 21.41 -5.50
C THR A 162 -0.65 22.01 -4.55
N LYS A 163 -1.04 23.04 -3.79
CA LYS A 163 -0.21 23.58 -2.70
C LYS A 163 0.02 22.57 -1.58
N ALA A 164 -0.91 21.63 -1.35
CA ALA A 164 -0.79 20.61 -0.30
C ALA A 164 0.32 19.59 -0.62
N ALA A 165 0.70 19.44 -1.89
CA ALA A 165 1.80 18.56 -2.29
C ALA A 165 3.20 19.16 -2.06
N ALA A 166 3.32 20.46 -1.77
CA ALA A 166 4.63 21.13 -1.68
C ALA A 166 5.62 20.49 -0.68
N PRO A 167 5.21 20.07 0.54
CA PRO A 167 6.12 19.38 1.45
C PRO A 167 6.64 18.05 0.89
N PHE A 168 5.80 17.34 0.12
CA PHE A 168 6.17 16.07 -0.50
C PHE A 168 7.06 16.24 -1.73
N VAL A 169 6.97 17.37 -2.43
CA VAL A 169 7.94 17.71 -3.49
C VAL A 169 9.34 17.86 -2.91
N GLU A 170 9.48 18.60 -1.80
CA GLU A 170 10.79 18.73 -1.14
C GLU A 170 11.26 17.40 -0.56
N LYS A 171 10.37 16.62 0.04
CA LYS A 171 10.66 15.26 0.52
C LYS A 171 11.12 14.33 -0.62
N ALA A 172 10.47 14.40 -1.78
CA ALA A 172 10.82 13.60 -2.96
C ALA A 172 12.19 13.96 -3.52
N LYS A 173 12.60 15.23 -3.49
CA LYS A 173 13.96 15.64 -3.91
C LYS A 173 15.07 15.06 -3.03
N LEU A 174 14.79 14.90 -1.74
CA LEU A 174 15.75 14.38 -0.76
C LEU A 174 15.75 12.85 -0.68
N PHE A 175 14.79 12.19 -1.32
CA PHE A 175 14.67 10.74 -1.28
C PHE A 175 15.57 10.12 -2.35
N ASP A 176 16.60 9.41 -1.88
CA ASP A 176 17.48 8.60 -2.72
C ASP A 176 16.78 7.28 -3.07
N VAL A 177 16.61 7.04 -4.38
CA VAL A 177 15.94 5.85 -4.88
C VAL A 177 16.87 4.65 -4.83
N ASP A 178 18.16 4.86 -5.12
CA ASP A 178 19.12 3.77 -5.23
C ASP A 178 19.39 3.21 -3.83
N GLU A 179 19.62 4.09 -2.84
CA GLU A 179 19.76 3.69 -1.43
C GLU A 179 18.53 2.91 -0.90
N PHE A 180 17.32 3.38 -1.22
CA PHE A 180 16.10 2.69 -0.78
C PHE A 180 15.92 1.29 -1.39
N LEU A 181 16.35 1.11 -2.64
CA LEU A 181 16.26 -0.19 -3.31
C LEU A 181 17.32 -1.16 -2.79
N ASP A 182 18.53 -0.68 -2.52
CA ASP A 182 19.61 -1.48 -1.93
C ASP A 182 19.23 -1.99 -0.52
N GLU A 183 18.63 -1.15 0.32
CA GLU A 183 18.13 -1.56 1.65
C GLU A 183 17.02 -2.62 1.56
N ASP A 184 16.14 -2.53 0.56
CA ASP A 184 15.07 -3.50 0.32
C ASP A 184 15.63 -4.89 -0.08
N GLU A 185 16.75 -4.92 -0.82
CA GLU A 185 17.43 -6.16 -1.22
C GLU A 185 18.12 -6.85 -0.04
N ASP A 186 18.82 -6.09 0.81
CA ASP A 186 19.51 -6.62 1.99
C ASP A 186 18.53 -7.16 3.05
N GLU A 187 17.36 -6.53 3.23
CA GLU A 187 16.31 -7.03 4.15
C GLU A 187 15.59 -8.28 3.59
N ALA A 188 15.60 -8.48 2.27
CA ALA A 188 15.00 -9.64 1.62
C ALA A 188 15.93 -10.87 1.55
N ALA A 189 17.23 -10.70 1.81
CA ALA A 189 18.18 -11.81 1.89
C ALA A 189 17.84 -12.68 3.13
N PRO A 190 17.41 -13.94 2.95
CA PRO A 190 17.16 -14.81 4.08
C PRO A 190 18.48 -15.12 4.79
N ASP A 191 18.45 -15.03 6.11
CA ASP A 191 19.46 -15.61 7.01
C ASP A 191 19.63 -17.09 6.60
N ALA A 192 20.66 -17.36 5.81
CA ALA A 192 20.84 -18.67 5.21
C ALA A 192 20.99 -19.68 6.35
N PRO A 193 20.15 -20.74 6.43
CA PRO A 193 20.36 -21.76 7.43
C PRO A 193 21.78 -22.31 7.23
N PRO A 194 22.58 -22.47 8.32
CA PRO A 194 23.93 -22.96 8.18
C PRO A 194 23.91 -24.29 7.44
N PRO A 195 24.88 -24.57 6.55
CA PRO A 195 24.90 -25.80 5.79
C PRO A 195 24.85 -26.98 6.77
N SER A 196 23.72 -27.68 6.76
CA SER A 196 23.51 -28.89 7.55
C SER A 196 24.58 -29.89 7.14
N ALA A 197 25.50 -30.17 8.05
CA ALA A 197 26.50 -31.21 7.90
C ALA A 197 25.77 -32.53 7.65
N ALA A 198 25.93 -33.06 6.43
CA ALA A 198 25.40 -34.34 6.03
C ALA A 198 25.98 -35.44 6.92
N ALA A 199 25.22 -35.86 7.92
CA ALA A 199 25.47 -37.07 8.67
C ALA A 199 25.13 -38.26 7.76
N THR A 200 26.18 -38.99 7.40
CA THR A 200 26.17 -40.31 6.77
C THR A 200 25.20 -41.26 7.48
N ALA A 201 24.25 -41.82 6.72
CA ALA A 201 23.53 -43.04 7.09
C ALA A 201 23.36 -43.93 5.85
N THR A 202 24.21 -44.96 5.76
CA THR A 202 23.95 -46.23 5.06
C THR A 202 23.11 -47.14 6.01
N PRO A 203 22.53 -48.31 5.65
CA PRO A 203 22.37 -49.05 4.37
C PRO A 203 20.88 -49.58 4.23
N PRO A 204 20.45 -50.73 3.63
CA PRO A 204 21.10 -52.05 3.44
C PRO A 204 21.12 -52.65 2.03
N SER A 205 22.04 -53.61 1.92
CA SER A 205 22.33 -54.58 0.87
C SER A 205 21.11 -55.40 0.42
N VAL A 206 20.98 -55.60 -0.90
CA VAL A 206 20.04 -56.54 -1.52
C VAL A 206 20.86 -57.70 -2.11
N ALA A 207 20.62 -58.91 -1.64
CA ALA A 207 21.16 -60.15 -2.19
C ALA A 207 20.32 -60.63 -3.39
N PRO A 208 20.89 -61.41 -4.33
CA PRO A 208 20.35 -61.61 -5.67
C PRO A 208 19.41 -62.83 -5.72
N GLU A 209 18.28 -62.71 -6.44
CA GLU A 209 17.38 -63.83 -6.72
C GLU A 209 17.34 -64.15 -8.22
N ALA A 210 17.28 -65.45 -8.49
CA ALA A 210 17.66 -66.15 -9.70
C ALA A 210 16.77 -65.92 -10.94
N ALA A 211 17.39 -66.09 -12.10
CA ALA A 211 16.74 -66.22 -13.40
C ALA A 211 16.03 -67.58 -13.57
N PRO A 212 14.98 -67.64 -14.41
CA PRO A 212 14.58 -68.89 -15.07
C PRO A 212 14.82 -68.87 -16.61
N PRO A 213 14.92 -70.06 -17.24
CA PRO A 213 15.47 -70.29 -18.60
C PRO A 213 14.42 -70.20 -19.73
N PRO A 214 14.85 -70.22 -21.02
CA PRO A 214 13.98 -69.93 -22.17
C PRO A 214 13.23 -71.16 -22.72
N PRO A 215 12.12 -70.96 -23.44
CA PRO A 215 11.69 -71.79 -24.56
C PRO A 215 12.26 -71.32 -25.91
#